data_AF-A0A9D7N4Y7-F1
#
_entry.id   AF-A0A9D7N4Y7-F1
#
_cell.length_a   1.000
_cell.length_b   1.000
_cell.length_c   1.000
_cell.angle_alpha   90.00
_cell.angle_beta   90.00
_cell.angle_gamma   90.00
#
_symmetry.space_group_name_H-M   'P 1'
#
loop_
_entity.id
_entity.type
_entity.pdbx_description
1 polymer ?
#
loop_
_entity_poly.entity_id
_entity_poly.type
_entity_poly.pdbx_seq_one_letter_code
_entity_poly.pdbx_strand_id
1 'polypeptide(L)'
;MTTTDDAPKAKKAKATKKTAKPTWTLTETALAYLESLKSAHKSESTINAYAADLDLATEVLGGETPIAALTPADVERFNTSEPVLRTKSGRDKAMPTIERSRRVLRLALTFAEQQGAIEAAPIEAKARAKKDVPLSQREVVGNDDAKLYPAAEEGDGPQINYASTGEPVAE
;
A
#
# COMPACT_ATOMS: atom_id res chain seq x y z
N MET A 1 -36.48 -22.37 -41.15
CA MET A 1 -35.00 -22.50 -41.27
C MET A 1 -34.43 -22.47 -39.87
N THR A 2 -33.67 -23.51 -39.54
CA THR A 2 -33.14 -23.90 -38.22
C THR A 2 -31.76 -23.32 -37.93
N THR A 3 -31.34 -23.45 -36.65
CA THR A 3 -29.97 -23.44 -36.07
C THR A 3 -29.55 -22.08 -35.46
N THR A 4 -29.56 -21.87 -34.14
CA THR A 4 -28.76 -22.39 -32.99
C THR A 4 -27.41 -21.70 -32.80
N ASP A 5 -27.23 -21.07 -31.63
CA ASP A 5 -26.01 -20.94 -30.79
C ASP A 5 -26.47 -20.17 -29.52
N ASP A 6 -26.72 -20.68 -28.32
CA ASP A 6 -26.00 -21.54 -27.35
C ASP A 6 -24.58 -21.10 -26.97
N ALA A 7 -24.44 -20.60 -25.73
CA ALA A 7 -23.35 -20.84 -24.74
C ALA A 7 -23.09 -19.58 -23.84
N PRO A 8 -22.42 -19.68 -22.66
CA PRO A 8 -23.14 -19.89 -21.41
C PRO A 8 -22.70 -19.00 -20.22
N LYS A 9 -23.51 -19.07 -19.15
CA LYS A 9 -23.31 -18.62 -17.75
C LYS A 9 -21.85 -18.50 -17.26
N ALA A 10 -21.46 -17.28 -16.85
CA ALA A 10 -20.48 -17.09 -15.79
C ALA A 10 -21.21 -16.99 -14.43
N LYS A 11 -21.19 -18.10 -13.69
CA LYS A 11 -21.73 -18.20 -12.34
C LYS A 11 -20.91 -17.30 -11.40
N LYS A 12 -21.58 -16.35 -10.74
CA LYS A 12 -21.02 -15.63 -9.58
C LYS A 12 -20.63 -16.67 -8.52
N ALA A 13 -19.35 -16.92 -8.35
CA ALA A 13 -18.84 -17.75 -7.27
C ALA A 13 -19.08 -17.00 -5.95
N LYS A 14 -20.14 -17.40 -5.23
CA LYS A 14 -20.33 -17.05 -3.82
C LYS A 14 -19.16 -17.64 -3.05
N ALA A 15 -18.23 -16.80 -2.61
CA ALA A 15 -17.22 -17.18 -1.64
C ALA A 15 -17.94 -17.61 -0.34
N THR A 16 -17.84 -18.89 -0.04
CA THR A 16 -18.36 -19.51 1.18
C THR A 16 -17.60 -18.98 2.40
N LYS A 17 -18.31 -18.24 3.27
CA LYS A 17 -17.79 -17.81 4.57
C LYS A 17 -17.46 -19.03 5.43
N LYS A 18 -16.17 -19.33 5.61
CA LYS A 18 -15.69 -20.10 6.76
C LYS A 18 -15.42 -19.11 7.88
N THR A 19 -16.15 -19.26 8.97
CA THR A 19 -15.94 -18.61 10.25
C THR A 19 -14.52 -18.86 10.74
N ALA A 20 -13.68 -17.83 10.73
CA ALA A 20 -12.38 -17.80 11.38
C ALA A 20 -12.35 -16.59 12.33
N LYS A 21 -11.41 -16.59 13.29
CA LYS A 21 -11.07 -15.50 14.24
C LYS A 21 -11.32 -14.10 13.68
N PRO A 22 -11.55 -13.06 14.52
CA PRO A 22 -11.56 -11.68 14.05
C PRO A 22 -10.26 -11.43 13.29
N THR A 23 -10.39 -11.49 11.97
CA THR A 23 -9.28 -11.41 11.04
C THR A 23 -9.34 -9.99 10.58
N TRP A 24 -8.31 -9.21 10.90
CA TRP A 24 -8.28 -7.83 10.48
C TRP A 24 -8.50 -7.74 8.97
N THR A 25 -9.19 -6.70 8.54
CA THR A 25 -9.23 -6.35 7.12
C THR A 25 -7.94 -5.61 6.75
N LEU A 26 -7.71 -5.45 5.44
CA LEU A 26 -6.57 -4.67 4.96
C LEU A 26 -6.68 -3.20 5.42
N THR A 27 -7.89 -2.64 5.44
CA THR A 27 -8.16 -1.29 5.96
C THR A 27 -7.83 -1.19 7.45
N GLU A 28 -8.32 -2.12 8.28
CA GLU A 28 -8.04 -2.13 9.72
C GLU A 28 -6.53 -2.23 10.00
N THR A 29 -5.85 -3.06 9.21
CA THR A 29 -4.39 -3.24 9.29
C THR A 29 -3.64 -1.96 8.92
N ALA A 30 -4.07 -1.26 7.86
CA ALA A 30 -3.48 0.01 7.46
C ALA A 30 -3.63 1.05 8.56
N LEU A 31 -4.83 1.20 9.13
CA LEU A 31 -5.10 2.14 10.22
C LEU A 31 -4.28 1.82 11.47
N ALA A 32 -4.25 0.56 11.89
CA ALA A 32 -3.47 0.13 13.05
C ALA A 32 -1.97 0.35 12.85
N TYR A 33 -1.45 0.11 11.64
CA TYR A 33 -0.06 0.37 11.31
C TYR A 33 0.26 1.87 11.34
N LEU A 34 -0.57 2.73 10.74
CA LEU A 34 -0.37 4.19 10.79
C LEU A 34 -0.42 4.73 12.22
N GLU A 35 -1.32 4.21 13.05
CA GLU A 35 -1.40 4.58 14.46
C GLU A 35 -0.14 4.15 15.25
N SER A 36 0.44 3.00 14.91
CA SER A 36 1.72 2.58 15.48
C SER A 36 2.87 3.53 15.11
N LEU A 37 2.85 4.12 13.91
CA LEU A 37 3.87 5.09 13.48
C LEU A 37 3.73 6.43 14.19
N LYS A 38 2.49 6.89 14.43
CA LYS A 38 2.21 8.06 15.26
C LYS A 38 2.70 7.85 16.68
N SER A 39 2.38 6.70 17.27
CA SER A 39 2.84 6.31 18.61
C SER A 39 4.37 6.21 18.69
N ALA A 40 5.03 5.88 17.58
CA ALA A 40 6.49 5.89 17.44
C ALA A 40 7.08 7.26 17.06
N HIS A 41 6.28 8.34 17.15
CA HIS A 41 6.67 9.72 16.85
C HIS A 41 7.31 9.92 15.46
N LYS A 42 6.83 9.19 14.45
CA LYS A 42 7.21 9.46 13.06
C LYS A 42 6.62 10.79 12.57
N SER A 43 7.31 11.45 11.64
CA SER A 43 6.86 12.73 11.11
C SER A 43 5.54 12.59 10.34
N GLU A 44 4.72 13.64 10.38
CA GLU A 44 3.44 13.69 9.66
C GLU A 44 3.61 13.45 8.16
N SER A 45 4.68 14.02 7.57
CA SER A 45 5.02 13.78 6.16
C SER A 45 5.23 12.29 5.85
N THR A 46 5.90 11.55 6.74
CA THR A 46 6.10 10.10 6.59
C THR A 46 4.77 9.35 6.70
N ILE A 47 3.95 9.69 7.70
CA ILE A 47 2.66 9.06 7.94
C ILE A 47 1.73 9.28 6.74
N ASN A 48 1.68 10.50 6.20
CA ASN A 48 0.85 10.85 5.04
C ASN A 48 1.31 10.11 3.77
N ALA A 49 2.63 10.02 3.55
CA ALA A 49 3.16 9.25 2.44
C ALA A 49 2.78 7.76 2.54
N TYR A 50 2.86 7.20 3.75
CA TYR A 50 2.53 5.79 3.97
C TYR A 50 1.02 5.54 3.90
N ALA A 51 0.19 6.49 4.35
CA ALA A 51 -1.26 6.42 4.20
C ALA A 51 -1.64 6.34 2.72
N ALA A 52 -1.09 7.22 1.89
CA ALA A 52 -1.34 7.20 0.44
C ALA A 52 -0.89 5.87 -0.22
N ASP A 53 0.25 5.32 0.21
CA ASP A 53 0.74 4.03 -0.28
C ASP A 53 -0.15 2.85 0.15
N LEU A 54 -0.76 2.92 1.34
CA LEU A 54 -1.72 1.91 1.84
C LEU A 54 -3.10 2.07 1.22
N ASP A 55 -3.52 3.29 0.89
CA ASP A 55 -4.75 3.55 0.15
C ASP A 55 -4.70 2.89 -1.23
N LEU A 56 -3.56 2.96 -1.92
CA LEU A 56 -3.35 2.21 -3.17
C LEU A 56 -3.49 0.70 -2.97
N ALA A 57 -2.97 0.17 -1.85
CA ALA A 57 -3.09 -1.25 -1.55
C ALA A 57 -4.54 -1.66 -1.28
N THR A 58 -5.31 -0.85 -0.55
CA THR A 58 -6.73 -1.10 -0.31
C THR A 58 -7.58 -0.97 -1.57
N GLU A 59 -7.24 -0.07 -2.48
CA GLU A 59 -7.90 0.06 -3.79
C GLU A 59 -7.65 -1.18 -4.67
N VAL A 60 -6.39 -1.65 -4.75
CA VAL A 60 -6.00 -2.76 -5.64
C VAL A 60 -6.39 -4.15 -5.08
N LEU A 61 -6.28 -4.34 -3.77
CA LEU A 61 -6.52 -5.63 -3.12
C LEU A 61 -7.90 -5.74 -2.47
N GLY A 62 -8.62 -4.62 -2.35
CA GLY A 62 -9.87 -4.51 -1.62
C GLY A 62 -9.64 -4.29 -0.12
N GLY A 63 -10.10 -3.14 0.40
CA GLY A 63 -9.95 -2.80 1.82
C GLY A 63 -10.61 -3.80 2.78
N GLU A 64 -11.74 -4.38 2.39
CA GLU A 64 -12.49 -5.39 3.15
C GLU A 64 -11.86 -6.80 3.07
N THR A 65 -10.81 -6.99 2.27
CA THR A 65 -10.15 -8.28 2.15
C THR A 65 -9.51 -8.65 3.50
N PRO A 66 -9.84 -9.82 4.07
CA PRO A 66 -9.20 -10.28 5.30
C PRO A 66 -7.70 -10.50 5.07
N ILE A 67 -6.83 -9.96 5.93
CA ILE A 67 -5.38 -10.08 5.72
C ILE A 67 -4.88 -11.53 5.82
N ALA A 68 -5.60 -12.41 6.52
CA ALA A 68 -5.27 -13.84 6.55
C ALA A 68 -5.61 -14.58 5.24
N ALA A 69 -6.42 -13.97 4.36
CA ALA A 69 -6.75 -14.54 3.06
C ALA A 69 -5.77 -14.08 1.96
N LEU A 70 -4.90 -13.10 2.24
CA LEU A 70 -3.93 -12.61 1.29
C LEU A 70 -2.85 -13.66 1.04
N THR A 71 -2.53 -13.84 -0.24
CA THR A 71 -1.48 -14.76 -0.71
C THR A 71 -0.28 -13.98 -1.27
N PRO A 72 0.89 -14.62 -1.45
CA PRO A 72 2.01 -13.98 -2.13
C PRO A 72 1.67 -13.48 -3.53
N ALA A 73 0.78 -14.17 -4.25
CA ALA A 73 0.30 -13.76 -5.56
C ALA A 73 -0.54 -12.47 -5.50
N ASP A 74 -1.28 -12.23 -4.41
CA ASP A 74 -1.98 -10.96 -4.22
C ASP A 74 -0.99 -9.81 -4.00
N VAL A 75 0.08 -10.05 -3.25
CA VAL A 75 1.15 -9.06 -3.05
C VAL A 75 1.88 -8.77 -4.37
N GLU A 76 2.14 -9.78 -5.18
CA GLU A 76 2.71 -9.60 -6.53
C GLU A 76 1.76 -8.83 -7.46
N ARG A 77 0.46 -9.12 -7.40
CA ARG A 77 -0.58 -8.37 -8.13
C ARG A 77 -0.54 -6.89 -7.76
N PHE A 78 -0.42 -6.56 -6.48
CA PHE A 78 -0.24 -5.17 -6.05
C PHE A 78 1.06 -4.58 -6.61
N ASN A 79 2.18 -5.28 -6.44
CA ASN A 79 3.51 -4.79 -6.84
C ASN A 79 3.61 -4.46 -8.34
N THR A 80 2.80 -5.13 -9.17
CA THR A 80 2.76 -4.99 -10.64
C THR A 80 1.55 -4.20 -11.15
N SER A 81 0.69 -3.71 -10.25
CA SER A 81 -0.52 -2.98 -10.62
C SER A 81 -0.22 -1.60 -11.21
N GLU A 82 -1.04 -1.15 -12.16
CA GLU A 82 -0.91 0.20 -12.75
C GLU A 82 -0.92 1.33 -11.71
N PRO A 83 -1.77 1.32 -10.66
CA PRO A 83 -1.74 2.35 -9.64
C PRO A 83 -0.39 2.43 -8.90
N VAL A 84 0.37 1.34 -8.81
CA VAL A 84 1.72 1.33 -8.20
C VAL A 84 2.78 1.77 -9.20
N LEU A 85 2.66 1.40 -10.47
CA LEU A 85 3.68 1.65 -11.49
C LEU A 85 3.53 2.99 -12.21
N ARG A 86 2.32 3.54 -12.27
CA ARG A 86 1.97 4.72 -13.08
C ARG A 86 1.29 5.80 -12.26
N THR A 87 1.49 7.03 -12.72
CA THR A 87 0.79 8.22 -12.25
C THR A 87 -0.62 8.28 -12.85
N LYS A 88 -1.48 9.16 -12.31
CA LYS A 88 -2.84 9.37 -12.85
C LYS A 88 -2.85 9.85 -14.32
N SER A 89 -1.77 10.49 -14.78
CA SER A 89 -1.62 10.90 -16.18
C SER A 89 -1.01 9.81 -17.08
N GLY A 90 -0.83 8.59 -16.58
CA GLY A 90 -0.33 7.46 -17.33
C GLY A 90 1.19 7.40 -17.48
N ARG A 91 1.94 8.37 -16.95
CA ARG A 91 3.41 8.34 -16.92
C ARG A 91 3.92 7.37 -15.86
N ASP A 92 5.05 6.72 -16.12
CA ASP A 92 5.71 5.85 -15.16
C ASP A 92 6.12 6.62 -13.90
N LYS A 93 5.94 6.00 -12.74
CA LYS A 93 6.41 6.52 -11.46
C LYS A 93 7.93 6.32 -11.34
N ALA A 94 8.56 7.21 -10.58
CA ALA A 94 9.97 7.05 -10.25
C ALA A 94 10.18 5.76 -9.42
N MET A 95 11.26 5.04 -9.70
CA MET A 95 11.60 3.80 -9.00
C MET A 95 11.58 3.91 -7.46
N PRO A 96 12.11 4.99 -6.85
CA PRO A 96 12.02 5.16 -5.39
C PRO A 96 10.59 5.21 -4.87
N THR A 97 9.65 5.78 -5.63
CA THR A 97 8.23 5.82 -5.26
C THR A 97 7.61 4.43 -5.34
N ILE A 98 7.88 3.68 -6.41
CA ILE A 98 7.40 2.32 -6.59
C ILE A 98 7.90 1.43 -5.44
N GLU A 99 9.19 1.49 -5.14
CA GLU A 99 9.81 0.71 -4.07
C GLU A 99 9.25 1.07 -2.69
N ARG A 100 8.94 2.35 -2.45
CA ARG A 100 8.28 2.78 -1.21
C ARG A 100 6.90 2.15 -1.09
N SER A 101 6.04 2.24 -2.11
CA SER A 101 4.69 1.64 -2.05
C SER A 101 4.77 0.14 -1.76
N ARG A 102 5.66 -0.58 -2.45
CA ARG A 102 5.90 -2.03 -2.21
C ARG A 102 6.43 -2.31 -0.81
N ARG A 103 7.31 -1.46 -0.28
CA ARG A 103 7.88 -1.59 1.08
C ARG A 103 6.79 -1.36 2.14
N VAL A 104 5.96 -0.33 1.99
CA VAL A 104 4.95 0.04 2.97
C VAL A 104 3.93 -1.09 3.17
N LEU A 105 3.44 -1.70 2.08
CA LEU A 105 2.56 -2.87 2.19
C LEU A 105 3.22 -4.02 2.97
N ARG A 106 4.49 -4.34 2.66
CA ARG A 106 5.23 -5.40 3.38
C ARG A 106 5.38 -5.09 4.87
N LEU A 107 5.64 -3.83 5.22
CA LEU A 107 5.77 -3.40 6.62
C LEU A 107 4.43 -3.52 7.36
N ALA A 108 3.32 -3.11 6.75
CA ALA A 108 2.00 -3.23 7.34
C ALA A 108 1.59 -4.70 7.59
N LEU A 109 1.85 -5.59 6.62
CA LEU A 109 1.58 -7.02 6.79
C LEU A 109 2.50 -7.67 7.85
N THR A 110 3.76 -7.26 7.90
CA THR A 110 4.71 -7.72 8.92
C THR A 110 4.30 -7.22 10.32
N PHE A 111 3.79 -5.99 10.41
CA PHE A 111 3.23 -5.45 11.64
C PHE A 111 2.02 -6.28 12.08
N ALA A 112 1.12 -6.65 11.17
CA ALA A 112 -0.02 -7.51 11.49
C ALA A 112 0.41 -8.91 11.99
N GLU A 113 1.45 -9.49 11.40
CA GLU A 113 2.07 -10.72 11.91
C GLU A 113 2.60 -10.53 13.33
N GLN A 114 3.29 -9.41 13.62
CA GLN A 114 3.80 -9.10 14.96
C GLN A 114 2.70 -8.91 16.00
N GLN A 115 1.54 -8.37 15.61
CA GLN A 115 0.38 -8.24 16.48
C GLN A 115 -0.43 -9.54 16.63
N GLY A 116 -0.04 -10.62 15.93
CA GLY A 116 -0.77 -11.89 15.93
C GLY A 116 -2.10 -11.86 15.17
N ALA A 117 -2.33 -10.85 14.34
CA ALA A 117 -3.54 -10.74 13.51
C ALA A 117 -3.52 -11.71 12.32
N ILE A 118 -2.33 -12.11 11.88
CA ILE A 118 -2.07 -13.19 10.92
C ILE A 118 -0.95 -14.09 11.43
N GLU A 119 -0.97 -15.36 11.04
CA GLU A 119 0.06 -16.34 11.43
C GLU A 119 1.39 -16.06 10.73
N ALA A 120 1.35 -15.70 9.45
CA ALA A 120 2.53 -15.37 8.66
C ALA A 120 2.17 -14.34 7.58
N ALA A 121 2.98 -13.28 7.45
CA ALA A 121 2.82 -12.32 6.37
C ALA A 121 3.14 -12.98 5.01
N PRO A 122 2.31 -12.75 3.96
CA PRO A 122 2.52 -13.29 2.62
C PRO A 122 3.60 -12.52 1.84
N ILE A 123 4.78 -12.40 2.44
CA ILE A 123 5.93 -11.72 1.85
C ILE A 123 6.92 -12.74 1.28
N GLU A 124 7.54 -12.40 0.14
CA GLU A 124 8.60 -13.19 -0.49
C GLU A 124 9.71 -13.61 0.50
N ALA A 125 10.19 -14.85 0.41
CA ALA A 125 11.21 -15.40 1.32
C ALA A 125 12.52 -14.59 1.34
N LYS A 126 12.89 -13.95 0.22
CA LYS A 126 14.05 -13.03 0.17
C LYS A 126 13.92 -11.84 1.13
N ALA A 127 12.70 -11.43 1.49
CA ALA A 127 12.45 -10.37 2.47
C ALA A 127 12.44 -10.88 3.93
N ARG A 128 12.34 -12.20 4.15
CA ARG A 128 12.32 -12.83 5.50
C ARG A 128 13.71 -13.04 6.10
N ALA A 129 14.76 -13.05 5.29
CA ALA A 129 16.12 -13.32 5.72
C ALA A 129 16.77 -12.09 6.37
N LYS A 130 16.54 -11.88 7.68
CA LYS A 130 17.50 -11.55 8.77
C LYS A 130 16.74 -11.50 10.11
N LYS A 131 16.74 -12.59 10.89
CA LYS A 131 16.32 -12.58 12.30
C LYS A 131 17.26 -13.46 13.13
N ASP A 132 18.36 -12.86 13.58
CA ASP A 132 19.17 -13.32 14.72
C ASP A 132 19.65 -12.10 15.52
N VAL A 133 18.73 -11.21 15.93
CA VAL A 133 19.04 -10.18 16.93
C VAL A 133 18.02 -10.29 18.06
N PRO A 134 18.43 -10.73 19.27
CA PRO A 134 17.54 -10.83 20.42
C PRO A 134 17.06 -9.45 20.89
N LEU A 135 15.85 -9.44 21.42
CA LEU A 135 15.02 -8.26 21.71
C LEU A 135 15.59 -7.30 22.77
N SER A 136 16.68 -7.66 23.45
CA SER A 136 17.25 -6.92 24.59
C SER A 136 18.27 -5.83 24.24
N GLN A 137 18.60 -5.62 22.95
CA GLN A 137 19.58 -4.61 22.53
C GLN A 137 19.11 -3.71 21.37
N ARG A 138 17.80 -3.63 21.10
CA ARG A 138 17.30 -2.68 20.10
C ARG A 138 17.25 -1.29 20.73
N GLU A 139 18.43 -0.66 20.85
CA GLU A 139 18.50 0.78 20.99
C GLU A 139 17.60 1.39 19.93
N VAL A 140 16.89 2.45 20.33
CA VAL A 140 16.13 3.30 19.43
C VAL A 140 17.15 3.97 18.53
N VAL A 141 17.62 3.25 17.51
CA VAL A 141 18.39 3.84 16.41
C VAL A 141 17.41 4.78 15.75
N GLY A 142 17.49 6.06 16.14
CA GLY A 142 16.86 7.16 15.43
C GLY A 142 17.23 6.97 13.97
N ASN A 143 16.26 6.52 13.18
CA ASN A 143 16.56 6.11 11.83
C ASN A 143 16.99 7.36 11.07
N ASP A 144 18.21 7.35 10.54
CA ASP A 144 18.74 8.26 9.53
C ASP A 144 17.90 8.28 8.21
N ASP A 145 16.62 7.90 8.24
CA ASP A 145 15.68 7.95 7.10
C ASP A 145 15.43 9.40 6.63
N ALA A 146 15.80 10.40 7.42
CA ALA A 146 15.83 11.80 7.01
C ALA A 146 16.92 12.10 5.95
N LYS A 147 17.82 11.15 5.63
CA LYS A 147 18.88 11.34 4.62
C LYS A 147 18.53 10.84 3.21
N LEU A 148 17.46 10.04 3.02
CA LEU A 148 17.09 9.55 1.68
C LEU A 148 16.11 10.48 0.94
N TYR A 149 15.53 11.43 1.65
CA TYR A 149 14.94 12.62 1.05
C TYR A 149 15.72 13.79 1.62
N PRO A 150 16.67 14.41 0.90
CA PRO A 150 16.98 15.79 1.25
C PRO A 150 15.63 16.51 1.29
N ALA A 151 15.36 17.23 2.37
CA ALA A 151 14.30 18.24 2.36
C ALA A 151 14.48 18.97 1.04
N ALA A 152 13.49 18.91 0.16
CA ALA A 152 13.56 19.59 -1.13
C ALA A 152 13.88 21.04 -0.80
N GLU A 153 15.14 21.42 -1.01
CA GLU A 153 15.54 22.80 -0.88
C GLU A 153 14.66 23.57 -1.86
N GLU A 154 14.09 24.67 -1.35
CA GLU A 154 13.37 25.63 -2.15
C GLU A 154 14.31 26.12 -3.26
N GLY A 155 14.17 25.55 -4.47
CA GLY A 155 15.09 25.85 -5.56
C GLY A 155 14.79 25.06 -6.82
N ASP A 156 13.98 25.66 -7.69
CA ASP A 156 13.91 25.38 -9.13
C ASP A 156 13.33 24.01 -9.55
N GLY A 157 12.09 23.75 -9.16
CA GLY A 157 11.20 22.87 -9.91
C GLY A 157 10.51 23.64 -11.05
N PRO A 158 10.21 23.02 -12.20
CA PRO A 158 9.61 23.72 -13.34
C PRO A 158 8.29 24.38 -12.91
N GLN A 159 8.22 25.70 -13.10
CA GLN A 159 7.04 26.53 -12.90
C GLN A 159 5.88 25.96 -13.73
N ILE A 160 4.99 25.21 -13.09
CA ILE A 160 3.70 24.86 -13.68
C ILE A 160 2.81 26.11 -13.60
N ASN A 161 2.92 26.97 -14.60
CA ASN A 161 2.00 28.06 -14.82
C ASN A 161 0.59 27.48 -15.06
N TYR A 162 -0.26 27.49 -14.03
CA TYR A 162 -1.68 27.32 -14.24
C TYR A 162 -2.22 28.60 -14.89
N ALA A 163 -2.32 28.58 -16.22
CA ALA A 163 -3.16 29.51 -16.95
C ALA A 163 -4.61 29.24 -16.58
N SER A 164 -5.17 30.02 -15.67
CA SER A 164 -6.63 30.10 -15.47
C SER A 164 -7.14 31.34 -16.21
N THR A 165 -7.34 31.17 -17.51
CA THR A 165 -8.28 31.98 -18.30
C THR A 165 -9.68 31.87 -17.70
N GLY A 166 -10.29 33.01 -17.40
CA GLY A 166 -11.67 33.09 -16.95
C GLY A 166 -12.14 34.50 -16.59
N GLU A 167 -11.88 35.50 -17.44
CA GLU A 167 -12.81 36.63 -17.58
C GLU A 167 -14.06 36.12 -18.35
N PRO A 168 -15.28 36.62 -18.06
CA PRO A 168 -15.70 37.92 -18.59
C PRO A 168 -16.53 38.83 -17.66
N VAL A 169 -16.18 40.12 -17.74
CA VAL A 169 -16.95 41.40 -17.75
C VAL A 169 -18.44 41.51 -17.36
N ALA A 170 -18.70 42.72 -16.81
CA ALA A 170 -19.93 43.55 -16.78
C ALA A 170 -20.95 43.23 -15.67
N GLU A 171 -21.49 44.20 -14.91
CA GLU A 171 -21.74 45.64 -15.12
C GLU A 171 -21.53 46.43 -13.82
#